data_AF-A0AAV8X6L7-F1
#
_entry.id   AF-A0AAV8X6L7-F1
#
_cell.length_a   1.000
_cell.length_b   1.000
_cell.length_c   1.000
_cell.angle_alpha   90.00
_cell.angle_beta   90.00
_cell.angle_gamma   90.00
#
_symmetry.space_group_name_H-M   'P 1'
#
loop_
_entity.id
_entity.type
_entity.pdbx_description
1 polymer ?
#
loop_
_entity_poly.entity_id
_entity_poly.type
_entity_poly.pdbx_seq_one_letter_code
_entity_poly.pdbx_strand_id
1 'polypeptide(L)'
;MLHSAIFCFREIEKAIDKLSRNHLRHIQAYDPHGGKDNERRLTGRHETSSIHDFSAGVANRGASIRIPRGCAEDKKGYLEDRRPASNCDPYSVTEVIVRTCILDE
;
A
#
# COMPACT_ATOMS: atom_id res chain seq x y z
N MET A 1 -17.87 16.57 -21.60
CA MET A 1 -17.81 15.30 -20.84
C MET A 1 -16.42 14.65 -20.97
N LEU A 2 -15.33 15.41 -20.75
CA LEU A 2 -13.95 14.98 -21.07
C LEU A 2 -12.92 15.31 -19.97
N HIS A 3 -13.36 15.70 -18.77
CA HIS A 3 -12.45 16.15 -17.70
C HIS A 3 -12.27 15.16 -16.53
N SER A 4 -12.90 13.99 -16.59
CA SER A 4 -12.93 13.06 -15.43
C SER A 4 -11.99 11.85 -15.56
N ALA A 5 -11.40 11.62 -16.73
CA ALA A 5 -10.66 10.37 -17.02
C ALA A 5 -9.14 10.44 -16.77
N ILE A 6 -8.56 11.63 -16.55
CA ILE A 6 -7.11 11.79 -16.31
C ILE A 6 -6.79 11.87 -14.81
N PHE A 7 -7.74 12.25 -13.97
CA PHE A 7 -7.49 12.52 -12.55
C PHE A 7 -7.29 11.25 -11.71
N CYS A 8 -8.02 10.17 -12.00
CA CYS A 8 -8.16 9.07 -11.04
C CYS A 8 -6.93 8.15 -10.96
N PHE A 9 -6.16 8.00 -12.05
CA PHE A 9 -4.85 7.34 -11.99
C PHE A 9 -3.82 8.18 -11.20
N ARG A 10 -3.85 9.51 -11.36
CA ARG A 10 -2.92 10.43 -10.69
C ARG A 10 -3.08 10.45 -9.17
N GLU A 11 -4.30 10.33 -8.66
CA GLU A 11 -4.52 10.29 -7.21
C GLU A 11 -4.02 8.96 -6.60
N ILE A 12 -4.12 7.84 -7.33
CA ILE A 12 -3.52 6.56 -6.92
C ILE A 12 -1.99 6.66 -6.88
N GLU A 13 -1.36 7.25 -7.91
CA GLU A 13 0.09 7.47 -7.95
C GLU A 13 0.57 8.37 -6.80
N LYS A 14 -0.15 9.45 -6.51
CA LYS A 14 0.14 10.33 -5.36
C LYS A 14 0.04 9.58 -4.04
N ALA A 15 -1.00 8.77 -3.85
CA ALA A 15 -1.14 7.96 -2.63
C ALA A 15 0.03 6.98 -2.48
N ILE A 16 0.47 6.34 -3.57
CA ILE A 16 1.64 5.45 -3.58
C ILE A 16 2.92 6.20 -3.18
N ASP A 17 3.15 7.40 -3.72
CA ASP A 17 4.30 8.23 -3.35
C ASP A 17 4.28 8.59 -1.86
N LYS A 18 3.13 9.01 -1.30
CA LYS A 18 2.99 9.27 0.14
C LYS A 18 3.25 8.03 1.00
N LEU A 19 2.71 6.88 0.59
CA LEU A 19 2.93 5.59 1.28
C LEU A 19 4.40 5.14 1.23
N SER A 20 5.10 5.44 0.13
CA SER A 20 6.52 5.08 -0.05
C SER A 20 7.42 5.80 0.96
N ARG A 21 7.14 7.09 1.19
CA ARG A 21 7.89 7.96 2.12
C ARG A 21 7.66 7.59 3.59
N ASN A 22 6.54 6.92 3.88
CA ASN A 22 6.14 6.52 5.22
C ASN A 22 6.26 5.01 5.45
N HIS A 23 7.02 4.28 4.62
CA HIS A 23 7.05 2.81 4.66
C HIS A 23 7.25 2.22 6.06
N LEU A 24 8.26 2.70 6.80
CA LEU A 24 8.58 2.21 8.14
C LEU A 24 7.43 2.43 9.14
N ARG A 25 6.80 3.61 9.12
CA ARG A 25 5.66 3.94 9.98
C ARG A 25 4.50 2.98 9.75
N HIS A 26 4.22 2.65 8.49
CA HIS A 26 3.18 1.69 8.15
C HIS A 26 3.55 0.28 8.62
N ILE A 27 4.78 -0.19 8.40
CA ILE A 27 5.22 -1.52 8.87
C ILE A 27 5.04 -1.66 10.39
N GLN A 28 5.36 -0.61 11.16
CA GLN A 28 5.19 -0.58 12.60
C GLN A 28 3.71 -0.64 13.03
N ALA A 29 2.81 -0.03 12.28
CA ALA A 29 1.37 -0.05 12.55
C ALA A 29 0.67 -1.34 12.06
N TYR A 30 1.33 -2.10 11.18
CA TYR A 30 0.77 -3.25 10.48
C TYR A 30 0.94 -4.58 11.23
N ASP A 31 1.44 -4.52 12.45
CA ASP A 31 1.64 -5.65 13.36
C ASP A 31 1.68 -5.12 14.82
N PRO A 32 0.99 -5.76 15.79
CA PRO A 32 1.03 -5.38 17.20
C PRO A 32 2.43 -5.33 17.83
N HIS A 33 3.39 -6.04 17.24
CA HIS A 33 4.79 -6.08 17.69
C HIS A 33 5.72 -5.17 16.90
N GLY A 34 5.17 -4.13 16.24
CA GLY A 34 5.96 -3.09 15.59
C GLY A 34 6.65 -3.55 14.30
N GLY A 35 6.13 -4.60 13.66
CA GLY A 35 6.65 -5.16 12.40
C GLY A 35 7.46 -6.44 12.57
N LYS A 36 7.81 -6.83 13.80
CA LYS A 36 8.63 -8.01 14.09
C LYS A 36 7.97 -9.31 13.65
N ASP A 37 6.66 -9.44 13.80
CA ASP A 37 5.99 -10.64 13.29
C ASP A 37 5.96 -10.68 11.78
N ASN A 38 5.86 -9.49 11.19
CA ASN A 38 5.77 -9.32 9.75
C ASN A 38 7.12 -9.62 9.05
N GLU A 39 8.27 -9.47 9.73
CA GLU A 39 9.60 -9.87 9.22
C GLU A 39 9.64 -11.34 8.76
N ARG A 40 8.92 -12.21 9.47
CA ARG A 40 8.84 -13.64 9.14
C ARG A 40 8.06 -13.91 7.83
N ARG A 41 7.20 -12.97 7.43
CA ARG A 41 6.33 -13.08 6.26
C ARG A 41 6.86 -12.29 5.06
N LEU A 42 7.22 -11.02 5.27
CA LEU A 42 7.64 -10.06 4.24
C LEU A 42 9.12 -10.24 3.88
N THR A 43 9.41 -11.36 3.21
CA THR A 43 10.77 -11.80 2.88
C THR A 43 11.15 -11.55 1.43
N GLY A 44 10.24 -11.01 0.61
CA GLY A 44 10.41 -10.93 -0.85
C GLY A 44 10.18 -12.26 -1.58
N ARG A 45 9.88 -13.34 -0.86
CA ARG A 45 9.57 -14.68 -1.40
C ARG A 45 8.08 -14.99 -1.23
N HIS A 46 7.59 -16.01 -1.94
CA HIS A 46 6.22 -16.50 -1.80
C HIS A 46 5.13 -15.43 -2.02
N GLU A 47 5.25 -14.63 -3.08
CA GLU A 47 4.29 -13.55 -3.39
C GLU A 47 4.16 -12.49 -2.28
N THR A 48 5.24 -12.22 -1.56
CA THR A 48 5.34 -11.13 -0.57
C THR A 48 6.43 -10.14 -0.96
N SER A 49 6.32 -8.89 -0.50
CA SER A 49 7.40 -7.91 -0.65
C SER A 49 8.47 -8.09 0.43
N SER A 50 9.63 -7.46 0.25
CA SER A 50 10.59 -7.21 1.33
C SER A 50 9.93 -6.32 2.40
N ILE A 51 10.33 -6.50 3.66
CA ILE A 51 9.92 -5.61 4.76
C ILE A 51 10.73 -4.30 4.80
N HIS A 52 11.86 -4.25 4.12
CA HIS A 52 12.75 -3.08 4.11
C HIS A 52 12.55 -2.21 2.87
N ASP A 53 12.11 -2.81 1.76
CA ASP A 53 11.99 -2.14 0.48
C ASP A 53 10.53 -1.91 0.10
N PHE A 54 10.18 -0.66 -0.15
CA PHE A 54 8.88 -0.32 -0.71
C PHE A 54 8.86 -0.55 -2.23
N SER A 55 7.80 -1.17 -2.73
CA SER A 55 7.58 -1.35 -4.16
C SER A 55 6.11 -1.25 -4.54
N ALA A 56 5.82 -0.75 -5.73
CA ALA A 56 4.47 -0.70 -6.29
C ALA A 56 4.46 -1.21 -7.74
N GLY A 57 3.35 -1.83 -8.16
CA GLY A 57 3.24 -2.30 -9.54
C GLY A 57 1.84 -2.74 -9.97
N VAL A 58 1.58 -2.66 -11.28
CA VAL A 58 0.34 -3.14 -11.89
C VAL A 58 0.35 -4.66 -11.94
N ALA A 59 -0.70 -5.28 -11.38
CA ALA A 59 -0.86 -6.73 -11.28
C ALA A 59 0.32 -7.48 -10.62
N ASN A 60 1.21 -6.78 -9.91
CA ASN A 60 2.40 -7.37 -9.29
C ASN A 60 2.07 -7.87 -7.88
N ARG A 61 2.01 -9.20 -7.72
CA ARG A 61 1.81 -9.85 -6.41
C ARG A 61 3.09 -9.95 -5.57
N GLY A 62 4.25 -9.52 -6.04
CA GLY A 62 5.45 -9.39 -5.21
C GLY A 62 5.62 -8.00 -4.60
N ALA A 63 4.82 -7.02 -5.05
CA ALA A 63 4.95 -5.63 -4.62
C ALA A 63 4.29 -5.38 -3.25
N SER A 64 4.76 -4.33 -2.57
CA SER A 64 4.15 -3.81 -1.35
C SER A 64 2.74 -3.27 -1.63
N ILE A 65 2.62 -2.45 -2.67
CA ILE A 65 1.34 -1.95 -3.17
C ILE A 65 1.05 -2.55 -4.55
N ARG A 66 -0.14 -3.13 -4.70
CA ARG A 66 -0.60 -3.66 -5.98
C ARG A 66 -1.71 -2.79 -6.55
N ILE A 67 -1.60 -2.46 -7.82
CA ILE A 67 -2.70 -1.86 -8.59
C ILE A 67 -3.35 -2.98 -9.40
N PRO A 68 -4.65 -3.31 -9.19
CA PRO A 68 -5.35 -4.29 -9.99
C PRO A 68 -5.32 -3.92 -11.48
N ARG A 69 -5.23 -4.92 -12.37
CA ARG A 69 -5.14 -4.68 -13.83
C ARG A 69 -6.32 -3.87 -14.35
N GLY A 70 -7.55 -4.23 -13.96
CA GLY A 70 -8.75 -3.49 -14.34
C GLY A 70 -8.72 -2.03 -13.86
N CYS A 71 -8.18 -1.76 -12.66
CA CYS A 71 -8.05 -0.38 -12.17
C CYS A 71 -7.05 0.44 -13.01
N ALA A 72 -5.97 -0.19 -13.47
CA ALA A 72 -5.00 0.46 -14.35
C ALA A 72 -5.57 0.69 -15.76
N GLU A 73 -6.30 -0.27 -16.31
CA GLU A 73 -6.97 -0.17 -17.62
C GLU A 73 -8.06 0.92 -17.61
N ASP A 74 -8.92 0.93 -16.59
CA ASP A 74 -10.00 1.89 -16.42
C ASP A 74 -9.53 3.26 -15.90
N LYS A 75 -8.25 3.36 -15.51
CA LYS A 75 -7.63 4.55 -14.90
C LYS A 75 -8.38 5.05 -13.65
N LYS A 76 -9.06 4.17 -12.93
CA LYS A 76 -9.84 4.46 -11.72
C LYS A 76 -9.99 3.23 -10.85
N GLY A 77 -10.35 3.42 -9.58
CA GLY A 77 -10.64 2.32 -8.65
C GLY A 77 -9.84 2.44 -7.38
N TYR A 78 -9.06 1.41 -7.04
CA TYR A 78 -8.35 1.29 -5.78
C TYR A 78 -6.93 0.75 -5.96
N LEU A 79 -6.13 0.89 -4.90
CA LEU A 79 -4.87 0.20 -4.70
C LEU A 79 -5.03 -0.82 -3.57
N GLU A 80 -4.20 -1.86 -3.57
CA GLU A 80 -4.15 -2.89 -2.54
C GLU A 80 -2.83 -2.75 -1.77
N ASP A 81 -2.89 -2.44 -0.47
CA ASP A 81 -1.72 -2.54 0.41
C ASP A 81 -1.59 -3.98 0.93
N ARG A 82 -0.49 -4.64 0.58
CA ARG A 82 -0.25 -6.07 0.85
C ARG A 82 0.72 -6.31 2.02
N ARG A 83 1.13 -5.21 2.67
CA ARG A 83 2.03 -5.22 3.83
C ARG A 83 1.33 -5.51 5.18
N PRO A 84 0.03 -5.28 5.42
CA PRO A 84 -0.61 -5.65 6.68
C PRO A 84 -0.44 -7.13 7.01
N ALA A 85 -0.08 -7.44 8.26
CA ALA A 85 -0.01 -8.82 8.75
C ALA A 85 -1.42 -9.36 9.06
N SER A 86 -1.58 -10.68 9.12
CA SER A 86 -2.88 -11.30 9.43
C SER A 86 -3.35 -11.04 10.87
N ASN A 87 -2.44 -10.67 11.77
CA ASN A 87 -2.70 -10.32 13.17
C ASN A 87 -2.80 -8.79 13.39
N CYS A 88 -2.82 -7.98 12.32
CA CYS A 88 -2.89 -6.53 12.45
C CYS A 88 -4.20 -6.08 13.11
N ASP A 89 -4.14 -4.97 13.84
CA ASP A 89 -5.33 -4.25 14.27
C ASP A 89 -5.88 -3.43 13.09
N PRO A 90 -7.11 -3.73 12.59
CA PRO A 90 -7.67 -3.01 11.46
C PRO A 90 -7.89 -1.51 11.73
N TYR A 91 -8.08 -1.11 12.99
CA TYR A 91 -8.21 0.31 13.33
C TYR A 91 -6.90 1.05 13.14
N SER A 92 -5.81 0.49 13.68
CA SER A 92 -4.45 1.02 13.49
C SER A 92 -4.05 1.11 12.01
N VAL A 93 -4.36 0.08 11.22
CA VAL A 93 -4.06 0.04 9.77
C VAL A 93 -4.85 1.11 9.00
N THR A 94 -6.16 1.20 9.23
CA THR A 94 -7.00 2.18 8.51
C THR A 94 -6.66 3.61 8.90
N GLU A 95 -6.37 3.87 10.17
CA GLU A 95 -5.95 5.17 10.66
C GLU A 95 -4.67 5.65 9.98
N VAL A 96 -3.60 4.82 9.95
CA VAL A 96 -2.32 5.23 9.36
C VAL A 96 -2.44 5.48 7.85
N ILE A 97 -3.27 4.70 7.14
CA ILE A 97 -3.54 4.93 5.72
C ILE A 97 -4.23 6.28 5.51
N VAL A 98 -5.24 6.62 6.31
CA VAL A 98 -5.94 7.90 6.20
C VAL A 98 -5.01 9.07 6.53
N ARG A 99 -4.25 8.97 7.62
CA ARG A 99 -3.28 10.00 8.01
C ARG A 99 -2.29 10.31 6.89
N THR A 100 -1.68 9.28 6.32
CA THR A 100 -0.68 9.47 5.27
C THR A 100 -1.29 9.86 3.93
N CYS A 101 -2.38 9.26 3.48
CA CYS A 101 -2.91 9.52 2.14
C CYS A 101 -3.78 10.77 2.05
N ILE A 102 -4.50 11.11 3.12
CA ILE A 102 -5.55 12.13 3.13
C ILE A 102 -5.17 13.36 3.97
N LEU A 103 -4.56 13.15 5.14
CA LEU A 103 -4.23 14.24 6.07
C LEU A 103 -2.81 14.80 5.89
N ASP A 104 -2.00 14.18 5.03
CA ASP A 104 -0.61 14.57 4.76
C ASP A 104 0.30 14.53 6.00
N GLU A 105 0.04 13.57 6.89
CA GLU A 105 0.80 13.30 8.12
C GLU A 105 1.83 12.17 7.98
#